data_AF-A0A4S8L3I0-F1
#
_entry.id   AF-A0A4S8L3I0-F1
#
_cell.length_a   1.000
_cell.length_b   1.000
_cell.length_c   1.000
_cell.angle_alpha   90.00
_cell.angle_beta   90.00
_cell.angle_gamma   90.00
#
_symmetry.space_group_name_H-M   'P 1'
#
loop_
_entity.id
_entity.type
_entity.pdbx_description
1 polymer ?
#
loop_
_entity_poly.entity_id
_entity_poly.type
_entity_poly.pdbx_seq_one_letter_code
_entity_poly.pdbx_strand_id
1 'polypeptide(L)'
;MIEITKFNLLKHYATARDSAFQKTTVLSAFEKTGIWPFNRSAIPASAYEPSKNSTTRSAQPIPARLAPTFVPTPSTSSASADSEAIQLHIPIPAKLPKDASKKALQVQNEELRNIVGDASHEMSKAYGQMKLMDHENELLRQQLFAKDQKRGKKAVNSNGPRLMTSGAMLDELAKGVWAQLISEVHKEAKPKFRIARAVIAEHEKQEETERKAREKAEKAKEKARLKEARAQEEAKKREEKRKMLKEERERKRKEKVTQVSRGRRTKRGHGRGRGAVPGASISDDNDSDTGGKPDQRSGGRGRGSVRGRVRGRGRGQRGRGRGRVQTNVQTQTQPQPQPRPRPRPNYKQTEPAVPSTLEEIEPTNIIHTVNTEVWGGCDVLHFVG
;
A
#
# COMPACT_ATOMS: atom_id res chain seq x y z
N MET A 1 -34.06 -49.67 10.76
CA MET A 1 -33.50 -48.58 9.94
C MET A 1 -32.35 -49.18 9.16
N ILE A 2 -32.34 -49.12 7.84
CA ILE A 2 -31.25 -49.72 7.04
C ILE A 2 -30.14 -48.67 6.93
N GLU A 3 -28.93 -48.99 7.40
CA GLU A 3 -27.77 -48.10 7.25
C GLU A 3 -27.27 -48.09 5.80
N ILE A 4 -27.31 -46.91 5.17
CA ILE A 4 -26.79 -46.71 3.82
C ILE A 4 -25.30 -46.38 3.92
N THR A 5 -24.47 -47.30 3.44
CA THR A 5 -23.02 -47.17 3.33
C THR A 5 -22.62 -46.93 1.87
N LYS A 6 -21.37 -46.47 1.64
CA LYS A 6 -20.85 -46.24 0.28
C LYS A 6 -20.96 -47.48 -0.63
N PHE A 7 -20.85 -48.68 -0.05
CA PHE A 7 -20.86 -49.95 -0.79
C PHE A 7 -22.27 -50.46 -1.14
N ASN A 8 -23.31 -50.04 -0.41
CA ASN A 8 -24.69 -50.48 -0.66
C ASN A 8 -25.58 -49.39 -1.28
N LEU A 9 -25.09 -48.14 -1.38
CA LEU A 9 -25.82 -46.99 -1.90
C LEU A 9 -26.42 -47.26 -3.28
N LEU A 10 -25.64 -47.80 -4.22
CA LEU A 10 -26.11 -48.05 -5.59
C LEU A 10 -27.24 -49.08 -5.64
N LYS A 11 -27.17 -50.12 -4.79
CA LYS A 11 -28.22 -51.13 -4.71
C LYS A 11 -29.53 -50.52 -4.19
N HIS A 12 -29.45 -49.76 -3.09
CA HIS A 12 -30.62 -49.08 -2.53
C HIS A 12 -31.19 -48.01 -3.48
N TYR A 13 -30.32 -47.29 -4.19
CA TYR A 13 -30.74 -46.31 -5.18
C TYR A 13 -31.47 -46.98 -6.36
N ALA A 14 -30.95 -48.09 -6.88
CA ALA A 14 -31.61 -48.83 -7.95
C ALA A 14 -33.00 -49.30 -7.53
N THR A 15 -33.13 -49.91 -6.34
CA THR A 15 -34.44 -50.37 -5.83
C THR A 15 -35.41 -49.22 -5.58
N ALA A 16 -34.92 -48.09 -5.06
CA ALA A 16 -35.73 -46.88 -4.87
C ALA A 16 -36.15 -46.24 -6.21
N ARG A 17 -35.29 -46.32 -7.23
CA ARG A 17 -35.60 -45.86 -8.59
C ARG A 17 -36.69 -46.72 -9.22
N ASP A 18 -36.56 -48.04 -9.15
CA ASP A 18 -37.55 -48.97 -9.73
C ASP A 18 -38.91 -48.84 -9.04
N SER A 19 -38.94 -48.55 -7.74
CA SER A 19 -40.19 -48.29 -7.02
C SER A 19 -40.79 -46.92 -7.34
N ALA A 20 -39.97 -45.89 -7.54
CA ALA A 20 -40.44 -44.55 -7.87
C ALA A 20 -40.91 -44.41 -9.33
N PHE A 21 -40.25 -45.08 -10.28
CA PHE A 21 -40.50 -44.97 -11.73
C PHE A 21 -41.44 -46.07 -12.27
N GLN A 22 -42.43 -46.48 -11.48
CA GLN A 22 -43.49 -47.34 -11.98
C GLN A 22 -44.32 -46.59 -13.01
N LYS A 23 -44.78 -47.31 -14.05
CA LYS A 23 -45.64 -46.76 -15.11
C LYS A 23 -46.87 -46.05 -14.53
N THR A 24 -47.44 -46.59 -13.46
CA THR A 24 -48.58 -46.01 -12.73
C THR A 24 -48.23 -44.69 -12.05
N THR A 25 -47.09 -44.61 -11.35
CA THR A 25 -46.61 -43.39 -10.69
C THR A 25 -46.32 -42.28 -11.70
N VAL A 26 -45.70 -42.64 -12.83
CA VAL A 26 -45.42 -41.71 -13.93
C VAL A 26 -46.72 -41.20 -14.55
N LEU A 27 -47.68 -42.09 -14.86
CA LEU A 27 -48.99 -41.69 -15.39
C LEU A 27 -49.78 -40.81 -14.41
N SER A 28 -49.77 -41.14 -13.12
CA SER A 28 -50.44 -40.34 -12.08
C SER A 28 -49.78 -38.96 -11.89
N ALA A 29 -48.45 -38.87 -12.01
CA ALA A 29 -47.74 -37.60 -11.98
C ALA A 29 -48.15 -36.72 -13.17
N PHE A 30 -48.28 -37.29 -14.38
CA PHE A 30 -48.78 -36.56 -15.55
C PHE A 30 -50.25 -36.14 -15.42
N GLU A 31 -51.10 -37.01 -14.86
CA GLU A 31 -52.49 -36.70 -14.56
C GLU A 31 -52.62 -35.53 -13.56
N LYS A 32 -51.84 -35.56 -12.47
CA LYS A 32 -51.87 -34.52 -11.42
C LYS A 32 -51.25 -33.19 -11.86
N THR A 33 -50.20 -33.23 -12.67
CA THR A 33 -49.51 -32.02 -13.12
C THR A 33 -50.21 -31.35 -14.30
N GLY A 34 -51.18 -32.01 -14.93
CA GLY A 34 -51.85 -31.52 -16.13
C GLY A 34 -50.92 -31.45 -17.35
N ILE A 35 -49.69 -31.95 -17.24
CA ILE A 35 -48.72 -32.05 -18.34
C ILE A 35 -49.04 -33.33 -19.11
N TRP A 36 -50.17 -33.32 -19.79
CA TRP A 36 -50.65 -34.45 -20.56
C TRP A 36 -50.22 -34.30 -22.02
N PRO A 37 -49.53 -35.26 -22.65
CA PRO A 37 -49.54 -35.36 -24.09
C PRO A 37 -49.98 -36.77 -24.49
N PHE A 38 -51.28 -37.01 -24.61
CA PHE A 38 -51.77 -38.14 -25.40
C PHE A 38 -52.28 -37.74 -26.78
N ASN A 39 -52.46 -36.44 -27.04
CA ASN A 39 -52.60 -35.96 -28.40
C ASN A 39 -51.25 -35.41 -28.85
N ARG A 40 -50.48 -36.24 -29.56
CA ARG A 40 -49.26 -35.82 -30.25
C ARG A 40 -49.51 -34.68 -31.26
N SER A 41 -50.78 -34.48 -31.62
CA SER A 41 -51.31 -33.41 -32.46
C SER A 41 -51.76 -32.15 -31.69
N ALA A 42 -51.81 -32.15 -30.36
CA ALA A 42 -52.24 -30.96 -29.59
C ALA A 42 -51.19 -29.84 -29.60
N ILE A 43 -49.91 -30.19 -29.77
CA ILE A 43 -48.85 -29.21 -29.93
C ILE A 43 -48.60 -29.07 -31.44
N PRO A 44 -48.92 -27.93 -32.06
CA PRO A 44 -48.68 -27.74 -33.49
C PRO A 44 -47.18 -27.81 -33.77
N ALA A 45 -46.80 -28.33 -34.93
CA ALA A 45 -45.39 -28.49 -35.33
C ALA A 45 -44.59 -27.17 -35.22
N SER A 46 -45.26 -26.02 -35.38
CA SER A 46 -44.68 -24.68 -35.24
C SER A 46 -44.21 -24.36 -33.81
N ALA A 47 -44.87 -24.89 -32.78
CA ALA A 47 -44.45 -24.68 -31.39
C ALA A 47 -43.11 -25.38 -31.06
N TYR A 48 -42.64 -26.28 -31.93
CA TYR A 48 -41.32 -26.90 -31.84
C TYR A 48 -40.23 -26.16 -32.65
N GLU A 49 -40.55 -25.10 -33.40
CA GLU A 49 -39.53 -24.35 -34.15
C GLU A 49 -38.46 -23.70 -33.25
N PRO A 50 -38.79 -23.09 -32.10
CA PRO A 50 -37.77 -22.50 -31.23
C PRO A 50 -36.78 -23.54 -30.69
N SER A 51 -37.24 -24.77 -30.41
CA SER A 51 -36.36 -25.84 -29.90
C SER A 51 -35.47 -26.43 -30.98
N LYS A 52 -35.87 -26.40 -32.26
CA LYS A 52 -34.99 -26.77 -33.38
C LYS A 52 -33.81 -25.83 -33.54
N ASN A 53 -33.98 -24.54 -33.24
CA ASN A 53 -32.91 -23.55 -33.32
C ASN A 53 -31.93 -23.63 -32.14
N SER A 54 -32.38 -24.12 -30.97
CA SER A 54 -31.54 -24.30 -29.78
C SER A 54 -31.00 -25.71 -29.60
N THR A 55 -31.37 -26.66 -30.46
CA THR A 55 -30.76 -27.99 -30.46
C THR A 55 -29.40 -27.86 -31.13
N THR A 56 -28.44 -27.28 -30.39
CA THR A 56 -27.02 -27.48 -30.63
C THR A 56 -26.85 -28.98 -30.73
N ARG A 57 -26.60 -29.50 -31.95
CA ARG A 57 -26.25 -30.92 -32.13
C ARG A 57 -25.21 -31.22 -31.06
N SER A 58 -25.51 -32.14 -30.17
CA SER A 58 -24.52 -32.62 -29.21
C SER A 58 -23.30 -33.00 -30.05
N ALA A 59 -22.21 -32.26 -29.88
CA ALA A 59 -20.95 -32.59 -30.49
C ALA A 59 -20.62 -33.97 -29.93
N GLN A 60 -20.90 -35.01 -30.70
CA GLN A 60 -20.42 -36.33 -30.36
C GLN A 60 -18.91 -36.21 -30.18
N PRO A 61 -18.31 -36.90 -29.20
CA PRO A 61 -16.87 -36.86 -29.01
C PRO A 61 -16.22 -37.12 -30.35
N ILE A 62 -15.46 -36.13 -30.82
CA ILE A 62 -14.78 -36.15 -32.12
C ILE A 62 -14.10 -37.52 -32.22
N PRO A 63 -14.41 -38.36 -33.23
CA PRO A 63 -13.74 -39.64 -33.37
C PRO A 63 -12.24 -39.37 -33.45
N ALA A 64 -11.47 -40.00 -32.56
CA ALA A 64 -10.02 -39.88 -32.47
C ALA A 64 -9.34 -40.45 -33.72
N ARG A 65 -9.46 -39.74 -34.84
CA ARG A 65 -8.63 -39.94 -36.02
C ARG A 65 -7.43 -39.01 -35.87
N LEU A 66 -6.37 -39.56 -35.29
CA LEU A 66 -5.03 -38.98 -35.36
C LEU A 66 -4.69 -38.80 -36.85
N ALA A 67 -4.60 -37.55 -37.30
CA ALA A 67 -4.19 -37.25 -38.65
C ALA A 67 -2.69 -37.59 -38.82
N PRO A 68 -2.31 -38.22 -39.94
CA PRO A 68 -0.92 -38.56 -40.20
C PRO A 68 -0.09 -37.30 -40.45
N THR A 69 1.09 -37.35 -39.87
CA THR A 69 2.26 -36.48 -39.97
C THR A 69 2.52 -35.86 -41.34
N PHE A 70 2.78 -34.55 -41.31
CA PHE A 70 3.65 -33.75 -42.19
C PHE A 70 3.40 -33.77 -43.70
N VAL A 71 2.71 -32.73 -44.19
CA VAL A 71 3.05 -32.08 -45.46
C VAL A 71 3.05 -30.56 -45.24
N PRO A 72 4.15 -29.83 -45.52
CA PRO A 72 4.15 -28.38 -45.48
C PRO A 72 3.44 -27.86 -46.74
N THR A 73 2.31 -27.18 -46.57
CA THR A 73 1.69 -26.38 -47.64
C THR A 73 1.59 -24.91 -47.20
N PRO A 74 1.86 -23.97 -48.11
CA PRO A 74 1.92 -22.55 -47.78
C PRO A 74 0.52 -21.95 -47.65
N SER A 75 0.33 -21.24 -46.54
CA SER A 75 -0.56 -20.09 -46.36
C SER A 75 -1.83 -20.05 -47.20
N THR A 76 -2.94 -20.57 -46.66
CA THR A 76 -4.25 -19.99 -46.93
C THR A 76 -5.08 -20.07 -45.65
N SER A 77 -5.37 -18.88 -45.14
CA SER A 77 -6.23 -18.56 -44.00
C SER A 77 -7.58 -19.30 -44.07
N SER A 78 -7.77 -20.29 -43.20
CA SER A 78 -9.10 -20.79 -42.85
C SER A 78 -9.28 -20.74 -41.34
N ALA A 79 -10.17 -19.86 -40.88
CA ALA A 79 -10.55 -19.67 -39.50
C ALA A 79 -11.31 -20.90 -38.98
N SER A 80 -10.61 -21.79 -38.29
CA SER A 80 -11.19 -22.82 -37.43
C SER A 80 -10.98 -22.42 -35.98
N ALA A 81 -12.07 -22.14 -35.27
CA ALA A 81 -12.12 -21.67 -33.88
C ALA A 81 -11.80 -22.79 -32.86
N ASP A 82 -10.73 -23.53 -33.10
CA ASP A 82 -10.22 -24.52 -32.16
C ASP A 82 -9.16 -23.84 -31.29
N SER A 83 -9.60 -23.42 -30.10
CA SER A 83 -8.79 -23.02 -28.95
C SER A 83 -7.38 -22.54 -29.32
N GLU A 84 -7.29 -21.33 -29.89
CA GLU A 84 -6.03 -20.69 -30.23
C GLU A 84 -5.14 -20.64 -28.99
N ALA A 85 -4.24 -21.60 -28.86
CA ALA A 85 -3.10 -21.46 -27.97
C ALA A 85 -2.45 -20.14 -28.38
N ILE A 86 -2.30 -19.22 -27.43
CA ILE A 86 -1.77 -17.87 -27.66
C ILE A 86 -0.38 -18.02 -28.29
N GLN A 87 -0.32 -18.05 -29.61
CA GLN A 87 0.92 -18.13 -30.37
C GLN A 87 1.48 -16.72 -30.35
N LEU A 88 2.32 -16.45 -29.36
CA LEU A 88 3.09 -15.21 -29.30
C LEU A 88 4.05 -15.21 -30.50
N HIS A 89 3.74 -14.37 -31.49
CA HIS A 89 4.58 -14.22 -32.66
C HIS A 89 5.80 -13.35 -32.30
N ILE A 90 6.85 -13.99 -31.79
CA ILE A 90 8.12 -13.32 -31.49
C ILE A 90 8.88 -13.15 -32.82
N PRO A 91 9.11 -11.93 -33.31
CA PRO A 91 9.88 -11.73 -34.53
C PRO A 91 11.33 -12.15 -34.29
N ILE A 92 11.80 -13.14 -35.04
CA ILE A 92 13.20 -13.57 -34.98
C ILE A 92 13.99 -12.75 -36.01
N PRO A 93 15.04 -12.01 -35.62
CA PRO A 93 15.82 -11.23 -36.55
C PRO A 93 16.54 -12.14 -37.56
N ALA A 94 16.77 -11.64 -38.77
CA ALA A 94 17.40 -12.41 -39.83
C ALA A 94 18.81 -12.87 -39.44
N LYS A 95 19.18 -14.10 -39.83
CA LYS A 95 20.51 -14.64 -39.54
C LYS A 95 21.58 -13.81 -40.24
N LEU A 96 22.59 -13.36 -39.48
CA LEU A 96 23.74 -12.65 -40.06
C LEU A 96 24.59 -13.59 -40.95
N PRO A 97 25.24 -13.06 -41.99
CA PRO A 97 26.20 -13.81 -42.80
C PRO A 97 27.43 -14.20 -41.96
N LYS A 98 28.13 -15.26 -42.40
CA LYS A 98 29.31 -15.78 -41.66
C LYS A 98 30.44 -14.77 -41.52
N ASP A 99 30.56 -13.83 -42.46
CA ASP A 99 31.60 -12.80 -42.49
C ASP A 99 31.16 -11.47 -41.86
N ALA A 100 30.11 -11.49 -41.03
CA ALA A 100 29.59 -10.28 -40.40
C ALA A 100 30.62 -9.61 -39.47
N SER A 101 30.71 -8.28 -39.55
CA SER A 101 31.59 -7.48 -38.69
C SER A 101 31.18 -7.58 -37.21
N LYS A 102 32.15 -7.45 -36.30
CA LYS A 102 31.93 -7.42 -34.84
C LYS A 102 30.87 -6.39 -34.41
N LYS A 103 30.81 -5.23 -35.09
CA LYS A 103 29.78 -4.21 -34.82
C LYS A 103 28.37 -4.69 -35.17
N ALA A 104 28.21 -5.41 -36.29
CA ALA A 104 26.91 -5.97 -36.69
C ALA A 104 26.41 -7.02 -35.70
N LEU A 105 27.32 -7.85 -35.14
CA LEU A 105 26.99 -8.78 -34.08
C LEU A 105 26.56 -8.08 -32.78
N GLN A 106 27.19 -6.96 -32.43
CA GLN A 106 26.79 -6.17 -31.26
C GLN A 106 25.38 -5.59 -31.43
N VAL A 107 25.09 -5.02 -32.59
CA VAL A 107 23.76 -4.49 -32.92
C VAL A 107 22.70 -5.59 -32.88
N GLN A 108 22.95 -6.75 -33.50
CA GLN A 108 22.00 -7.87 -33.46
C GLN A 108 21.80 -8.41 -32.03
N ASN A 109 22.85 -8.45 -31.21
CA ASN A 109 22.70 -8.87 -29.80
C ASN A 109 21.87 -7.88 -28.99
N GLU A 110 22.01 -6.58 -29.23
CA GLU A 110 21.18 -5.55 -28.61
C GLU A 110 19.71 -5.67 -29.06
N GLU A 111 19.49 -5.87 -30.36
CA GLU A 111 18.15 -6.12 -30.93
C GLU A 111 17.49 -7.37 -30.30
N LEU A 112 18.24 -8.48 -30.18
CA LEU A 112 17.75 -9.70 -29.53
C LEU A 112 17.38 -9.48 -28.06
N ARG A 113 18.15 -8.67 -27.32
CA ARG A 113 17.82 -8.33 -25.93
C ARG A 113 16.53 -7.53 -25.83
N ASN A 114 16.34 -6.58 -26.75
CA ASN A 114 15.10 -5.79 -26.81
C ASN A 114 13.90 -6.71 -27.12
N ILE A 115 14.02 -7.60 -28.11
CA ILE A 115 12.96 -8.57 -28.47
C ILE A 115 12.62 -9.49 -27.29
N VAL A 116 13.61 -9.97 -26.54
CA VAL A 116 13.37 -10.79 -25.33
C VAL A 116 12.67 -9.97 -24.25
N GLY A 117 13.04 -8.70 -24.06
CA GLY A 117 12.37 -7.78 -23.16
C GLY A 117 10.89 -7.58 -23.51
N ASP A 118 10.62 -7.30 -24.78
CA ASP A 118 9.26 -7.10 -25.29
C ASP A 118 8.41 -8.37 -25.16
N ALA A 119 8.96 -9.53 -25.53
CA ALA A 119 8.28 -10.82 -25.40
C ALA A 119 7.95 -11.15 -23.94
N SER A 120 8.87 -10.87 -23.01
CA SER A 120 8.63 -11.05 -21.57
C SER A 120 7.50 -10.16 -21.06
N HIS A 121 7.44 -8.91 -21.51
CA HIS A 121 6.37 -7.97 -21.17
C HIS A 121 5.02 -8.45 -21.74
N GLU A 122 4.99 -8.93 -22.97
CA GLU A 122 3.78 -9.45 -23.61
C GLU A 122 3.25 -10.72 -22.91
N MET A 123 4.14 -11.66 -22.57
CA MET A 123 3.79 -12.84 -21.78
C MET A 123 3.18 -12.46 -20.42
N SER A 124 3.77 -11.48 -19.73
CA SER A 124 3.27 -11.00 -18.43
C SER A 124 1.87 -10.39 -18.57
N LYS A 125 1.64 -9.62 -19.63
CA LYS A 125 0.32 -9.05 -19.94
C LYS A 125 -0.72 -10.14 -20.24
N ALA A 126 -0.38 -11.12 -21.08
CA ALA A 126 -1.25 -12.25 -21.41
C ALA A 126 -1.62 -13.07 -20.17
N TYR A 127 -0.64 -13.34 -19.29
CA TYR A 127 -0.87 -14.00 -18.02
C TYR A 127 -1.82 -13.21 -17.11
N GLY A 128 -1.61 -11.90 -17.00
CA GLY A 128 -2.49 -11.01 -16.24
C GLY A 128 -3.93 -11.04 -16.76
N GLN A 129 -4.12 -10.99 -18.08
CA GLN A 129 -5.43 -11.09 -18.71
C GLN A 129 -6.10 -12.44 -18.44
N MET A 130 -5.37 -13.55 -18.59
CA MET A 130 -5.86 -14.88 -18.27
C MET A 130 -6.33 -14.97 -16.80
N LYS A 131 -5.56 -14.42 -15.86
CA LYS A 131 -5.95 -14.40 -14.44
C LYS A 131 -7.17 -13.55 -14.14
N LEU A 132 -7.37 -12.45 -14.86
CA LEU A 132 -8.60 -11.65 -14.74
C LEU A 132 -9.82 -12.45 -15.24
N MET A 133 -9.69 -13.15 -16.36
CA MET A 133 -10.74 -14.02 -16.87
C MET A 133 -11.05 -15.18 -15.92
N ASP A 134 -10.04 -15.82 -15.34
CA ASP A 134 -10.23 -16.86 -14.31
C ASP A 134 -11.02 -16.33 -13.10
N HIS A 135 -10.67 -15.13 -12.62
CA HIS A 135 -11.35 -14.50 -11.51
C HIS A 135 -12.80 -14.14 -11.85
N GLU A 136 -13.05 -13.60 -13.05
CA GLU A 136 -14.41 -13.30 -13.53
C GLU A 136 -15.25 -14.58 -13.64
N ASN A 137 -14.68 -15.64 -14.22
CA ASN A 137 -15.33 -16.94 -14.30
C ASN A 137 -15.65 -17.51 -12.91
N GLU A 138 -14.76 -17.35 -11.94
CA GLU A 138 -15.00 -17.75 -10.55
C GLU A 138 -16.13 -16.94 -9.91
N LEU A 139 -16.20 -15.62 -10.14
CA LEU A 139 -17.32 -14.79 -9.69
C LEU A 139 -18.65 -15.24 -10.32
N LEU A 140 -18.65 -15.55 -11.62
CA LEU A 140 -19.84 -16.06 -12.30
C LEU A 140 -20.28 -17.41 -11.72
N ARG A 141 -19.34 -18.30 -11.40
CA ARG A 141 -19.63 -19.57 -10.71
C ARG A 141 -20.23 -19.31 -9.33
N GLN A 142 -19.61 -18.44 -8.53
CA GLN A 142 -20.15 -18.08 -7.22
C GLN A 142 -21.56 -17.50 -7.32
N GLN A 143 -21.84 -16.65 -8.31
CA GLN A 143 -23.19 -16.11 -8.53
C GLN A 143 -24.19 -17.20 -8.95
N LEU A 144 -23.81 -18.11 -9.84
CA LEU A 144 -24.66 -19.21 -10.30
C LEU A 144 -24.96 -20.21 -9.18
N PHE A 145 -23.96 -20.53 -8.36
CA PHE A 145 -24.05 -21.50 -7.26
C PHE A 145 -24.45 -20.88 -5.91
N ALA A 146 -24.50 -19.55 -5.78
CA ALA A 146 -25.11 -18.87 -4.63
C ALA A 146 -26.64 -19.01 -4.60
N LYS A 147 -27.23 -19.79 -5.51
CA LYS A 147 -28.60 -20.29 -5.38
C LYS A 147 -28.71 -21.18 -4.13
N ASP A 148 -29.32 -20.58 -3.10
CA ASP A 148 -30.17 -21.18 -2.05
C ASP A 148 -29.82 -20.75 -0.62
N GLN A 149 -28.70 -20.04 -0.42
CA GLN A 149 -28.38 -19.41 0.86
C GLN A 149 -29.15 -18.09 0.99
N LYS A 150 -30.47 -18.19 1.20
CA LYS A 150 -31.40 -17.13 1.64
C LYS A 150 -31.18 -15.79 0.93
N ARG A 151 -31.91 -15.57 -0.18
CA ARG A 151 -32.28 -14.21 -0.61
C ARG A 151 -33.02 -13.55 0.55
N GLY A 152 -32.28 -12.94 1.49
CA GLY A 152 -32.85 -12.08 2.51
C GLY A 152 -33.71 -11.09 1.77
N LYS A 153 -34.96 -10.94 2.22
CA LYS A 153 -36.02 -10.12 1.62
C LYS A 153 -35.50 -8.70 1.35
N LYS A 154 -34.74 -8.50 0.27
CA LYS A 154 -34.42 -7.18 -0.22
C LYS A 154 -35.72 -6.71 -0.83
N ALA A 155 -36.37 -5.81 -0.10
CA ALA A 155 -37.57 -5.12 -0.51
C ALA A 155 -37.25 -4.32 -1.78
N VAL A 156 -37.23 -5.01 -2.93
CA VAL A 156 -37.56 -4.39 -4.19
C VAL A 156 -39.04 -4.08 -4.05
N ASN A 157 -39.33 -2.86 -3.60
CA ASN A 157 -40.68 -2.39 -3.39
C ASN A 157 -41.44 -2.58 -4.70
N SER A 158 -42.31 -3.59 -4.76
CA SER A 158 -43.09 -3.99 -5.93
C SER A 158 -44.15 -2.95 -6.35
N ASN A 159 -44.09 -1.73 -5.82
CA ASN A 159 -45.03 -0.65 -6.10
C ASN A 159 -44.57 0.28 -7.25
N GLY A 160 -43.31 0.20 -7.69
CA GLY A 160 -42.78 0.92 -8.86
C GLY A 160 -42.90 0.26 -10.25
N PRO A 161 -43.04 -1.08 -10.43
CA PRO A 161 -42.91 -1.71 -11.76
C PRO A 161 -44.04 -1.43 -12.74
N ARG A 162 -45.18 -0.88 -12.31
CA ARG A 162 -46.36 -0.74 -13.19
C ARG A 162 -46.26 0.41 -14.21
N LEU A 163 -45.25 1.27 -14.10
CA LEU A 163 -45.11 2.47 -14.95
C LEU A 163 -43.75 2.57 -15.66
N MET A 164 -42.83 1.62 -15.44
CA MET A 164 -41.51 1.64 -16.07
C MET A 164 -41.53 0.81 -17.36
N THR A 165 -40.99 1.37 -18.43
CA THR A 165 -40.74 0.63 -19.67
C THR A 165 -39.69 -0.47 -19.42
N SER A 166 -39.70 -1.54 -20.23
CA SER A 166 -38.81 -2.70 -20.05
C SER A 166 -37.32 -2.32 -19.97
N GLY A 167 -36.89 -1.30 -20.71
CA GLY A 167 -35.52 -0.77 -20.64
C GLY A 167 -35.21 -0.10 -19.30
N ALA A 168 -36.09 0.77 -18.80
CA ALA A 168 -35.89 1.46 -17.52
C ALA A 168 -35.82 0.48 -16.33
N MET A 169 -36.56 -0.63 -16.40
CA MET A 169 -36.49 -1.69 -15.39
C MET A 169 -35.12 -2.41 -15.39
N LEU A 170 -34.54 -2.66 -16.57
CA LEU A 170 -33.21 -3.27 -16.68
C LEU A 170 -32.13 -2.33 -16.13
N ASP A 171 -32.22 -1.03 -16.41
CA ASP A 171 -31.28 -0.03 -15.90
C ASP A 171 -31.36 0.10 -14.38
N GLU A 172 -32.55 0.06 -13.77
CA GLU A 172 -32.68 0.08 -12.31
C GLU A 172 -32.10 -1.17 -11.66
N LEU A 173 -32.32 -2.35 -12.26
CA LEU A 173 -31.71 -3.59 -11.80
C LEU A 173 -30.18 -3.53 -11.91
N ALA A 174 -29.65 -3.04 -13.04
CA ALA A 174 -28.22 -2.86 -13.24
C ALA A 174 -27.62 -1.89 -12.21
N LYS A 175 -28.27 -0.75 -11.95
CA LYS A 175 -27.87 0.19 -10.89
C LYS A 175 -27.87 -0.46 -9.50
N GLY A 176 -28.89 -1.27 -9.20
CA GLY A 176 -28.97 -2.00 -7.94
C GLY A 176 -27.85 -3.02 -7.75
N VAL A 177 -27.48 -3.74 -8.80
CA VAL A 177 -26.35 -4.69 -8.79
C VAL A 177 -25.03 -3.93 -8.69
N TRP A 178 -24.84 -2.89 -9.50
CA TRP A 178 -23.64 -2.05 -9.49
C TRP A 178 -23.40 -1.40 -8.11
N ALA A 179 -24.43 -0.84 -7.50
CA ALA A 179 -24.33 -0.25 -6.17
C ALA A 179 -23.93 -1.28 -5.10
N GLN A 180 -24.40 -2.53 -5.22
CA GLN A 180 -24.00 -3.61 -4.31
C GLN A 180 -22.53 -3.98 -4.50
N LEU A 181 -22.09 -4.19 -5.75
CA LEU A 181 -20.70 -4.51 -6.08
C LEU A 181 -19.74 -3.41 -5.62
N ILE A 182 -20.05 -2.14 -5.91
CA ILE A 182 -19.24 -0.99 -5.45
C ILE A 182 -19.21 -0.94 -3.92
N SER A 183 -20.31 -1.24 -3.23
CA SER A 183 -20.32 -1.27 -1.77
C SER A 183 -19.43 -2.37 -1.19
N GLU A 184 -19.31 -3.51 -1.86
CA GLU A 184 -18.43 -4.63 -1.47
C GLU A 184 -16.96 -4.29 -1.74
N VAL A 185 -16.65 -3.75 -2.93
CA VAL A 185 -15.32 -3.21 -3.26
C VAL A 185 -14.89 -2.16 -2.24
N HIS A 186 -15.79 -1.25 -1.85
CA HIS A 186 -15.51 -0.28 -0.81
C HIS A 186 -15.26 -0.92 0.56
N LYS A 187 -15.96 -1.99 0.95
CA LYS A 187 -15.72 -2.69 2.21
C LYS A 187 -14.34 -3.36 2.22
N GLU A 188 -13.97 -4.02 1.12
CA GLU A 188 -12.67 -4.69 0.98
C GLU A 188 -11.51 -3.71 0.84
N ALA A 189 -11.71 -2.60 0.14
CA ALA A 189 -10.68 -1.57 -0.06
C ALA A 189 -10.51 -0.64 1.15
N LYS A 190 -11.56 -0.47 1.99
CA LYS A 190 -11.50 0.38 3.19
C LYS A 190 -10.30 0.11 4.12
N PRO A 191 -9.95 -1.14 4.49
CA PRO A 191 -8.75 -1.40 5.29
C PRO A 191 -7.47 -1.02 4.55
N LYS A 192 -7.37 -1.31 3.23
CA LYS A 192 -6.22 -0.93 2.40
C LYS A 192 -6.04 0.59 2.35
N PHE A 193 -7.12 1.34 2.13
CA PHE A 193 -7.10 2.80 2.17
C PHE A 193 -6.75 3.36 3.55
N ARG A 194 -7.16 2.69 4.64
CA ARG A 194 -6.77 3.10 6.00
C ARG A 194 -5.26 2.95 6.21
N ILE A 195 -4.68 1.83 5.75
CA ILE A 195 -3.24 1.60 5.80
C ILE A 195 -2.50 2.63 4.95
N ALA A 196 -2.93 2.86 3.71
CA ALA A 196 -2.32 3.85 2.82
C ALA A 196 -2.36 5.27 3.43
N ARG A 197 -3.49 5.68 4.02
CA ARG A 197 -3.59 6.97 4.73
C ARG A 197 -2.66 7.06 5.94
N ALA A 198 -2.47 5.96 6.67
CA ALA A 198 -1.53 5.93 7.79
C ALA A 198 -0.09 6.08 7.31
N VAL A 199 0.31 5.39 6.24
CA VAL A 199 1.64 5.50 5.62
C VAL A 199 1.90 6.93 5.13
N ILE A 200 0.93 7.56 4.46
CA ILE A 200 1.05 8.96 4.01
C ILE A 200 1.24 9.89 5.21
N ALA A 201 0.43 9.74 6.27
CA ALA A 201 0.56 10.57 7.47
C ALA A 201 1.90 10.36 8.21
N GLU A 202 2.43 9.14 8.22
CA GLU A 202 3.75 8.86 8.77
C GLU A 202 4.87 9.50 7.95
N HIS A 203 4.78 9.43 6.62
CA HIS A 203 5.73 10.07 5.71
C HIS A 203 5.73 11.60 5.88
N GLU A 204 4.56 12.24 5.89
CA GLU A 204 4.44 13.69 6.11
C GLU A 204 5.04 14.11 7.46
N LYS A 205 4.83 13.30 8.50
CA LYS A 205 5.43 13.54 9.82
C LYS A 205 6.96 13.40 9.77
N GLN A 206 7.49 12.41 9.06
CA GLN A 206 8.94 12.25 8.87
C GLN A 206 9.54 13.44 8.12
N GLU A 207 8.94 13.87 7.01
CA GLU A 207 9.37 15.05 6.26
C GLU A 207 9.34 16.32 7.11
N GLU A 208 8.31 16.53 7.95
CA GLU A 208 8.25 17.68 8.84
C GLU A 208 9.39 17.64 9.89
N THR A 209 9.69 16.45 10.44
CA THR A 209 10.80 16.30 11.38
C THR A 209 12.16 16.53 10.73
N GLU A 210 12.36 16.03 9.51
CA GLU A 210 13.58 16.27 8.74
C GLU A 210 13.74 17.74 8.38
N ARG A 211 12.67 18.40 7.92
CA ARG A 211 12.68 19.83 7.61
C ARG A 211 13.07 20.66 8.83
N LYS A 212 12.50 20.37 10.00
CA LYS A 212 12.87 21.01 11.27
C LYS A 212 14.32 20.72 11.66
N ALA A 213 14.83 19.52 11.40
CA ALA A 213 16.23 19.17 11.66
C ALA A 213 17.18 19.91 10.72
N ARG A 214 16.87 20.00 9.43
CA ARG A 214 17.63 20.76 8.42
C ARG A 214 17.67 22.25 8.75
N GLU A 215 16.53 22.85 9.08
CA GLU A 215 16.46 24.27 9.48
C GLU A 215 17.29 24.55 10.74
N LYS A 216 17.25 23.66 11.74
CA LYS A 216 18.11 23.76 12.93
C LYS A 216 19.59 23.63 12.59
N ALA A 217 19.95 22.72 11.68
CA ALA A 217 21.33 22.52 11.25
C ALA A 217 21.86 23.75 10.47
N GLU A 218 21.05 24.36 9.61
CA GLU A 218 21.40 25.59 8.89
C GLU A 218 21.59 26.78 9.84
N LYS A 219 20.66 26.98 10.79
CA LYS A 219 20.81 28.02 11.84
C LYS A 219 22.07 27.79 12.69
N ALA A 220 22.45 26.54 12.96
CA ALA A 220 23.67 26.23 13.67
C ALA A 220 24.92 26.56 12.84
N LYS A 221 24.94 26.23 11.55
CA LYS A 221 26.02 26.57 10.62
C LYS A 221 26.17 28.08 10.43
N GLU A 222 25.06 28.82 10.32
CA GLU A 222 25.06 30.27 10.22
C GLU A 222 25.64 30.93 11.48
N LYS A 223 25.21 30.48 12.67
CA LYS A 223 25.79 30.93 13.95
C LYS A 223 27.28 30.61 14.06
N ALA A 224 27.72 29.46 13.56
CA ALA A 224 29.14 29.09 13.54
C ALA A 224 29.95 30.03 12.61
N ARG A 225 29.45 30.27 11.39
CA ARG A 225 30.06 31.22 10.44
C ARG A 225 30.13 32.64 11.00
N LEU A 226 29.08 33.11 11.67
CA LEU A 226 29.07 34.42 12.30
C LEU A 226 30.09 34.52 13.45
N LYS A 227 30.22 33.48 14.28
CA LYS A 227 31.24 33.43 15.33
C LYS A 227 32.65 33.42 14.75
N GLU A 228 32.88 32.65 13.70
CA GLU A 228 34.16 32.59 13.00
C GLU A 228 34.53 33.95 12.37
N ALA A 229 33.58 34.60 11.68
CA ALA A 229 33.78 35.93 11.12
C ALA A 229 34.12 36.98 12.20
N ARG A 230 33.43 36.96 13.35
CA ARG A 230 33.74 37.84 14.49
C ARG A 230 35.14 37.57 15.06
N ALA A 231 35.52 36.29 15.19
CA ALA A 231 36.84 35.92 15.67
C ALA A 231 37.95 36.37 14.70
N GLN A 232 37.72 36.26 13.38
CA GLN A 232 38.64 36.74 12.36
C GLN A 232 38.77 38.27 12.37
N GLU A 233 37.67 39.00 12.52
CA GLU A 233 37.69 40.47 12.62
C GLU A 233 38.43 40.94 13.89
N GLU A 234 38.18 40.28 15.03
CA GLU A 234 38.89 40.58 16.28
C GLU A 234 40.39 40.27 16.17
N ALA A 235 40.76 39.17 15.50
CA ALA A 235 42.15 38.82 15.25
C ALA A 235 42.86 39.90 14.40
N LYS A 236 42.21 40.39 13.33
CA LYS A 236 42.73 41.50 12.50
C LYS A 236 42.92 42.78 13.32
N LYS A 237 41.91 43.17 14.11
CA LYS A 237 42.00 44.34 15.01
C LYS A 237 43.13 44.21 16.03
N ARG A 238 43.39 43.01 16.57
CA ARG A 238 44.51 42.75 17.49
C ARG A 238 45.86 42.85 16.77
N GLU A 239 45.96 42.38 15.52
CA GLU A 239 47.17 42.49 14.72
C GLU A 239 47.51 43.95 14.36
N GLU A 240 46.50 44.74 13.96
CA GLU A 240 46.66 46.17 13.68
C GLU A 240 47.11 46.95 14.92
N LYS A 241 46.47 46.71 16.08
CA LYS A 241 46.92 47.30 17.36
C LYS A 241 48.36 46.92 17.69
N ARG A 242 48.77 45.68 17.43
CA ARG A 242 50.16 45.23 17.62
C ARG A 242 51.14 45.94 16.68
N LYS A 243 50.75 46.19 15.42
CA LYS A 243 51.58 46.95 14.45
C LYS A 243 51.73 48.40 14.89
N MET A 244 50.62 49.08 15.23
CA MET A 244 50.63 50.45 15.75
C MET A 244 51.51 50.60 17.00
N LEU A 245 51.41 49.67 17.95
CA LEU A 245 52.22 49.72 19.17
C LEU A 245 53.72 49.49 18.90
N LYS A 246 54.07 48.66 17.90
CA LYS A 246 55.46 48.46 17.47
C LYS A 246 56.02 49.73 16.82
N GLU A 247 55.28 50.34 15.90
CA GLU A 247 55.65 51.60 15.24
C GLU A 247 55.81 52.74 16.26
N GLU A 248 54.90 52.84 17.23
CA GLU A 248 55.00 53.84 18.31
C GLU A 248 56.25 53.60 19.18
N ARG A 249 56.56 52.35 19.53
CA ARG A 249 57.78 51.99 20.27
C ARG A 249 59.04 52.31 19.48
N GLU A 250 59.05 52.10 18.17
CA GLU A 250 60.18 52.50 17.31
C GLU A 250 60.34 54.02 17.24
N ARG A 251 59.25 54.77 17.13
CA ARG A 251 59.28 56.24 17.15
C ARG A 251 59.87 56.76 18.46
N LYS A 252 59.41 56.23 19.61
CA LYS A 252 59.95 56.56 20.94
C LYS A 252 61.43 56.17 21.08
N ARG A 253 61.86 55.05 20.50
CA ARG A 253 63.28 54.65 20.48
C ARG A 253 64.13 55.64 19.69
N LYS A 254 63.70 56.04 18.49
CA LYS A 254 64.40 57.04 17.67
C LYS A 254 64.49 58.39 18.40
N GLU A 255 63.43 58.83 19.06
CA GLU A 255 63.40 60.07 19.85
C GLU A 255 64.36 60.01 21.06
N LYS A 256 64.36 58.91 21.82
CA LYS A 256 65.31 58.72 22.93
C LYS A 256 66.77 58.71 22.47
N VAL A 257 67.07 58.09 21.32
CA VAL A 257 68.43 58.13 20.76
C VAL A 257 68.88 59.57 20.48
N THR A 258 67.98 60.42 19.96
CA THR A 258 68.28 61.85 19.74
C THR A 258 68.40 62.69 21.02
N GLN A 259 67.74 62.31 22.12
CA GLN A 259 67.90 62.97 23.42
C GLN A 259 69.17 62.53 24.16
N VAL A 260 69.54 61.25 24.09
CA VAL A 260 70.74 60.73 24.77
C VAL A 260 72.04 61.26 24.15
N SER A 261 72.04 61.65 22.85
CA SER A 261 73.18 62.35 22.23
C SER A 261 73.41 63.78 22.75
N ARG A 262 72.53 64.35 23.59
CA ARG A 262 72.69 65.70 24.16
C ARG A 262 73.01 65.74 25.66
N GLY A 263 73.03 64.60 26.35
CA GLY A 263 73.12 64.60 27.83
C GLY A 263 73.85 63.42 28.43
N ARG A 264 75.14 63.23 28.10
CA ARG A 264 76.00 62.34 28.92
C ARG A 264 77.46 62.79 28.91
N ARG A 265 77.73 63.82 29.72
CA ARG A 265 79.04 64.05 30.33
C ARG A 265 78.79 64.28 31.81
N THR A 266 79.00 63.24 32.63
CA THR A 266 79.70 63.28 33.94
C THR A 266 79.35 62.10 34.86
N LYS A 267 80.39 61.67 35.59
CA LYS A 267 80.45 60.92 36.84
C LYS A 267 80.31 59.39 36.85
N ARG A 268 81.50 58.79 36.76
CA ARG A 268 82.00 57.63 37.55
C ARG A 268 81.62 57.73 39.04
N GLY A 269 81.31 56.59 39.64
CA GLY A 269 81.32 56.32 41.09
C GLY A 269 80.54 55.02 41.38
N HIS A 270 81.21 53.88 41.58
CA HIS A 270 81.69 53.30 42.86
C HIS A 270 80.60 52.66 43.75
N GLY A 271 80.90 51.45 44.25
CA GLY A 271 80.15 50.67 45.26
C GLY A 271 79.57 49.38 44.67
N ARG A 272 80.17 48.18 44.75
CA ARG A 272 80.46 47.29 45.91
C ARG A 272 79.24 46.98 46.80
N GLY A 273 78.90 45.68 46.89
CA GLY A 273 77.97 45.05 47.86
C GLY A 273 77.11 43.99 47.16
N ARG A 274 77.49 42.71 47.05
CA ARG A 274 77.41 41.59 48.03
C ARG A 274 76.02 41.40 48.67
N GLY A 275 75.49 40.18 48.51
CA GLY A 275 74.27 39.62 49.11
C GLY A 275 73.36 39.04 48.01
N ALA A 276 73.43 37.78 47.59
CA ALA A 276 73.21 36.53 48.32
C ALA A 276 71.88 36.51 49.10
N VAL A 277 70.79 36.13 48.43
CA VAL A 277 69.68 35.34 49.01
C VAL A 277 69.09 34.44 47.91
N PRO A 278 69.06 33.11 48.09
CA PRO A 278 68.29 32.20 47.24
C PRO A 278 66.87 32.06 47.82
N GLY A 279 65.87 31.93 46.94
CA GLY A 279 64.54 31.50 47.35
C GLY A 279 63.47 32.56 47.19
N ALA A 280 62.76 32.46 46.07
CA ALA A 280 61.32 32.68 46.00
C ALA A 280 60.86 32.08 44.66
N SER A 281 60.46 30.82 44.72
CA SER A 281 59.55 30.23 43.75
C SER A 281 58.28 31.08 43.74
N ILE A 282 58.24 32.06 42.83
CA ILE A 282 56.98 32.70 42.45
C ILE A 282 56.27 31.67 41.60
N SER A 283 55.29 31.02 42.24
CA SER A 283 54.20 30.34 41.58
C SER A 283 53.59 31.28 40.55
N ASP A 284 53.54 30.83 39.31
CA ASP A 284 52.64 31.34 38.29
C ASP A 284 51.20 31.04 38.75
N ASP A 285 50.71 31.82 39.71
CA ASP A 285 49.29 31.99 39.99
C ASP A 285 48.70 32.86 38.87
N ASN A 286 48.54 32.25 37.69
CA ASN A 286 47.59 32.75 36.71
C ASN A 286 46.23 32.14 37.03
N ASP A 287 45.67 32.71 38.08
CA ASP A 287 44.30 32.54 38.52
C ASP A 287 43.39 33.25 37.51
N SER A 288 43.02 32.53 36.45
CA SER A 288 41.75 32.78 35.77
C SER A 288 40.81 31.61 36.04
N ASP A 289 40.37 31.59 37.29
CA ASP A 289 39.08 31.10 37.72
C ASP A 289 37.98 31.48 36.70
N THR A 290 37.51 30.48 35.96
CA THR A 290 36.09 30.23 35.74
C THR A 290 35.93 28.73 35.48
N GLY A 291 36.17 27.97 36.55
CA GLY A 291 35.70 26.60 36.66
C GLY A 291 34.18 26.57 36.73
N GLY A 292 33.52 26.44 35.58
CA GLY A 292 32.14 25.96 35.51
C GLY A 292 32.13 24.44 35.62
N LYS A 293 31.96 23.91 36.83
CA LYS A 293 31.87 22.47 37.14
C LYS A 293 30.80 21.74 36.30
N PRO A 294 31.00 20.45 35.98
CA PRO A 294 29.94 19.54 35.59
C PRO A 294 29.17 19.08 36.83
N ASP A 295 27.91 19.51 36.97
CA ASP A 295 27.05 19.06 38.07
C ASP A 295 26.49 17.67 37.74
N GLN A 296 27.26 16.64 38.06
CA GLN A 296 26.70 15.33 38.40
C GLN A 296 26.11 15.43 39.81
N ARG A 297 24.82 15.77 39.90
CA ARG A 297 24.01 15.44 41.08
C ARG A 297 23.23 14.16 40.84
N SER A 298 23.79 13.11 41.39
CA SER A 298 23.07 11.96 41.92
C SER A 298 21.98 12.40 42.92
N GLY A 299 20.89 11.63 42.96
CA GLY A 299 20.16 11.39 44.20
C GLY A 299 19.23 12.50 44.71
N GLY A 300 18.06 12.65 44.07
CA GLY A 300 16.91 13.36 44.63
C GLY A 300 15.70 12.44 44.80
N ARG A 301 15.71 11.59 45.84
CA ARG A 301 14.48 10.98 46.36
C ARG A 301 13.61 12.09 46.98
N GLY A 302 12.46 12.37 46.38
CA GLY A 302 11.40 13.18 46.97
C GLY A 302 10.05 12.72 46.40
N ARG A 303 9.44 11.69 47.01
CA ARG A 303 8.24 11.83 47.85
C ARG A 303 7.29 12.95 47.40
N GLY A 304 6.16 12.52 46.83
CA GLY A 304 4.84 13.01 47.20
C GLY A 304 4.44 14.41 46.74
N SER A 305 3.62 14.46 45.70
CA SER A 305 2.52 15.41 45.65
C SER A 305 1.30 14.79 44.99
N VAL A 306 0.57 14.03 45.80
CA VAL A 306 -0.88 13.93 45.69
C VAL A 306 -1.42 15.34 45.92
N ARG A 307 -2.03 15.96 44.91
CA ARG A 307 -3.12 16.93 45.11
C ARG A 307 -3.94 17.01 43.83
N GLY A 308 -5.19 16.61 43.97
CA GLY A 308 -6.14 16.43 42.89
C GLY A 308 -6.46 17.71 42.15
N ARG A 309 -6.65 17.56 40.84
CA ARG A 309 -7.50 18.49 40.09
C ARG A 309 -8.95 18.11 40.32
N VAL A 310 -9.49 18.82 41.31
CA VAL A 310 -10.91 18.97 41.59
C VAL A 310 -11.65 19.47 40.35
N ARG A 311 -12.85 18.90 40.19
CA ARG A 311 -13.94 19.31 39.31
C ARG A 311 -14.13 20.82 39.26
N GLY A 312 -13.98 21.40 38.07
CA GLY A 312 -14.54 22.71 37.72
C GLY A 312 -15.82 22.52 36.89
N ARG A 313 -16.96 22.37 37.56
CA ARG A 313 -18.29 22.56 36.96
C ARG A 313 -18.45 24.04 36.62
N GLY A 314 -18.22 24.42 35.37
CA GLY A 314 -18.57 25.73 34.82
C GLY A 314 -19.92 25.68 34.12
N ARG A 315 -21.00 25.90 34.89
CA ARG A 315 -22.33 26.24 34.36
C ARG A 315 -22.25 27.59 33.65
N GLY A 316 -22.17 27.59 32.32
CA GLY A 316 -22.47 28.73 31.46
C GLY A 316 -23.92 28.63 30.98
N GLN A 317 -24.84 29.14 31.80
CA GLN A 317 -26.24 29.35 31.47
C GLN A 317 -26.37 30.66 30.69
N ARG A 318 -27.36 30.73 29.78
CA ARG A 318 -27.91 31.91 29.07
C ARG A 318 -27.21 32.23 27.74
N GLY A 319 -27.89 32.29 26.60
CA GLY A 319 -29.31 32.13 26.34
C GLY A 319 -29.67 32.63 24.94
N ARG A 320 -30.96 32.43 24.60
CA ARG A 320 -31.78 33.19 23.62
C ARG A 320 -31.28 33.15 22.16
N GLY A 321 -32.04 32.71 21.17
CA GLY A 321 -33.44 32.32 21.08
C GLY A 321 -33.87 32.42 19.61
N ARG A 322 -35.04 31.83 19.31
CA ARG A 322 -35.93 32.08 18.15
C ARG A 322 -35.36 31.66 16.77
N GLY A 323 -36.07 30.99 15.88
CA GLY A 323 -37.50 30.70 15.78
C GLY A 323 -37.76 29.33 15.19
N ARG A 324 -38.70 28.61 15.79
CA ARG A 324 -39.28 27.38 15.27
C ARG A 324 -40.55 27.78 14.52
N VAL A 325 -40.51 27.66 13.20
CA VAL A 325 -41.69 27.74 12.33
C VAL A 325 -42.61 26.57 12.70
N GLN A 326 -43.83 26.89 13.15
CA GLN A 326 -44.89 25.90 13.33
C GLN A 326 -45.46 25.56 11.96
N THR A 327 -45.02 24.45 11.36
CA THR A 327 -45.79 23.78 10.31
C THR A 327 -46.75 22.82 10.99
N ASN A 328 -48.04 23.13 10.85
CA ASN A 328 -49.15 22.34 11.36
C ASN A 328 -49.24 21.05 10.53
N VAL A 329 -48.75 19.93 11.06
CA VAL A 329 -48.90 18.59 10.46
C VAL A 329 -49.75 17.77 11.41
N GLN A 330 -50.95 17.41 10.95
CA GLN A 330 -51.82 16.44 11.60
C GLN A 330 -51.09 15.10 11.70
N THR A 331 -50.55 14.79 12.88
CA THR A 331 -50.06 13.45 13.20
C THR A 331 -51.25 12.55 13.51
N GLN A 332 -51.54 11.62 12.59
CA GLN A 332 -52.30 10.41 12.90
C GLN A 332 -51.59 9.67 14.03
N THR A 333 -52.35 9.38 15.09
CA THR A 333 -51.92 8.60 16.24
C THR A 333 -51.61 7.17 15.79
N GLN A 334 -50.33 6.84 15.59
CA GLN A 334 -49.91 5.46 15.44
C GLN A 334 -49.94 4.74 16.80
N PRO A 335 -50.39 3.47 16.85
CA PRO A 335 -50.37 2.68 18.07
C PRO A 335 -48.93 2.47 18.54
N GLN A 336 -48.70 2.61 19.85
CA GLN A 336 -47.38 2.45 20.45
C GLN A 336 -46.79 1.06 20.13
N PRO A 337 -45.52 0.98 19.68
CA PRO A 337 -44.85 -0.28 19.50
C PRO A 337 -44.59 -0.93 20.86
N GLN A 338 -45.01 -2.19 21.02
CA GLN A 338 -44.78 -2.94 22.24
C GLN A 338 -43.27 -3.05 22.57
N PRO A 339 -42.91 -3.01 23.87
CA PRO A 339 -41.52 -3.13 24.29
C PRO A 339 -40.95 -4.47 23.84
N ARG A 340 -39.81 -4.42 23.12
CA ARG A 340 -39.12 -5.62 22.66
C ARG A 340 -38.66 -6.46 23.86
N PRO A 341 -38.81 -7.80 23.81
CA PRO A 341 -38.29 -8.68 24.85
C PRO A 341 -36.78 -8.49 24.98
N ARG A 342 -36.30 -8.44 26.23
CA ARG A 342 -34.87 -8.26 26.54
C ARG A 342 -34.07 -9.41 25.91
N PRO A 343 -32.89 -9.12 25.32
CA PRO A 343 -32.01 -10.16 24.78
C PRO A 343 -31.63 -11.13 25.90
N ARG A 344 -31.80 -12.43 25.63
CA ARG A 344 -31.40 -13.48 26.57
C ARG A 344 -29.88 -13.40 26.80
N PRO A 345 -29.40 -13.61 28.03
CA PRO A 345 -27.97 -13.68 28.30
C PRO A 345 -27.36 -14.81 27.47
N ASN A 346 -26.30 -14.49 26.72
CA ASN A 346 -25.51 -15.47 25.99
C ASN A 346 -24.89 -16.43 27.00
N TYR A 347 -25.43 -17.65 27.09
CA TYR A 347 -24.72 -18.76 27.69
C TYR A 347 -23.50 -19.02 26.80
N LYS A 348 -22.31 -18.72 27.32
CA LYS A 348 -21.04 -19.10 26.70
C LYS A 348 -21.09 -20.61 26.47
N GLN A 349 -21.18 -21.03 25.22
CA GLN A 349 -20.88 -22.40 24.84
C GLN A 349 -19.37 -22.57 25.04
N THR A 350 -19.00 -23.37 26.02
CA THR A 350 -17.63 -23.87 26.20
C THR A 350 -17.35 -24.79 25.01
N GLU A 351 -16.53 -24.34 24.06
CA GLU A 351 -16.08 -25.20 22.97
C GLU A 351 -15.19 -26.31 23.53
N PRO A 352 -15.35 -27.57 23.08
CA PRO A 352 -14.49 -28.66 23.48
C PRO A 352 -13.08 -28.47 22.91
N ALA A 353 -12.08 -28.70 23.75
CA ALA A 353 -10.67 -28.60 23.42
C ALA A 353 -10.32 -29.52 22.23
N VAL A 354 -9.87 -28.91 21.12
CA VAL A 354 -9.30 -29.62 19.98
C VAL A 354 -7.82 -29.90 20.30
N PRO A 355 -7.34 -31.16 20.22
CA PRO A 355 -5.93 -31.47 20.43
C PRO A 355 -5.08 -30.90 19.29
N SER A 356 -4.08 -30.09 19.64
CA SER A 356 -3.11 -29.54 18.71
C SER A 356 -2.03 -30.57 18.38
N THR A 357 -2.16 -31.26 17.26
CA THR A 357 -1.02 -31.88 16.57
C THR A 357 -0.60 -30.95 15.43
N LEU A 358 0.28 -30.01 15.76
CA LEU A 358 1.07 -29.25 14.79
C LEU A 358 2.27 -30.11 14.42
N GLU A 359 2.21 -30.74 13.25
CA GLU A 359 3.42 -31.19 12.56
C GLU A 359 4.22 -29.96 12.13
N GLU A 360 5.47 -29.95 12.58
CA GLU A 360 6.49 -28.95 12.35
C GLU A 360 6.93 -29.02 10.87
N ILE A 361 6.37 -28.14 10.04
CA ILE A 361 6.85 -27.95 8.66
C ILE A 361 8.03 -26.99 8.74
N GLU A 362 9.24 -27.51 8.56
CA GLU A 362 10.47 -26.72 8.48
C GLU A 362 10.39 -25.68 7.34
N PRO A 363 10.73 -24.41 7.60
CA PRO A 363 10.80 -23.40 6.56
C PRO A 363 12.04 -23.65 5.69
N THR A 364 11.81 -24.07 4.45
CA THR A 364 12.85 -24.08 3.42
C THR A 364 13.30 -22.65 3.14
N ASN A 365 14.60 -22.41 3.35
CA ASN A 365 15.27 -21.15 3.06
C ASN A 365 15.18 -20.81 1.57
N ILE A 366 14.18 -20.01 1.20
CA ILE A 366 14.14 -19.33 -0.10
C ILE A 366 15.03 -18.10 0.01
N ILE A 367 16.27 -18.25 -0.46
CA ILE A 367 17.22 -17.15 -0.63
C ILE A 367 16.65 -16.23 -1.72
N HIS A 368 16.04 -15.12 -1.31
CA HIS A 368 15.76 -14.01 -2.21
C HIS A 368 17.08 -13.32 -2.56
N THR A 369 17.65 -13.68 -3.71
CA THR A 369 18.67 -12.87 -4.39
C THR A 369 18.01 -11.58 -4.88
N VAL A 370 18.18 -10.52 -4.11
CA VAL A 370 17.82 -9.16 -4.52
C VAL A 370 18.85 -8.70 -5.54
N ASN A 371 18.48 -8.73 -6.82
CA ASN A 371 19.21 -8.01 -7.87
C ASN A 371 19.07 -6.51 -7.61
N THR A 372 20.07 -5.91 -6.96
CA THR A 372 20.28 -4.46 -6.97
C THR A 372 20.80 -4.06 -8.34
N GLU A 373 19.89 -3.76 -9.27
CA GLU A 373 20.24 -3.07 -10.50
C GLU A 373 20.66 -1.64 -10.16
N VAL A 374 21.94 -1.38 -10.41
CA VAL A 374 22.59 -0.09 -10.39
C VAL A 374 21.95 0.78 -11.46
N TRP A 375 21.10 1.72 -11.04
CA TRP A 375 20.69 2.86 -11.89
C TRP A 375 21.88 3.79 -12.06
N GLY A 376 22.73 3.46 -13.03
CA GLY A 376 23.79 4.33 -13.53
C GLY A 376 23.28 5.23 -14.65
N GLY A 377 23.67 6.50 -14.60
CA GLY A 377 23.72 7.38 -15.77
C GLY A 377 22.51 8.30 -15.98
N CYS A 378 22.43 9.38 -15.22
CA CYS A 378 21.86 10.63 -15.76
C CYS A 378 23.01 11.52 -16.19
N ASP A 379 23.09 11.71 -17.50
CA ASP A 379 24.06 12.55 -18.19
C ASP A 379 24.00 14.00 -17.71
N VAL A 380 25.17 14.51 -17.33
CA VAL A 380 25.42 15.93 -17.15
C VAL A 380 25.57 16.54 -18.54
N LEU A 381 24.49 17.14 -19.05
CA LEU A 381 24.54 18.04 -20.20
C LEU A 381 25.34 19.29 -19.81
N HIS A 382 26.60 19.33 -20.25
CA HIS A 382 27.36 20.57 -20.35
C HIS A 382 26.74 21.43 -21.46
N PHE A 383 26.05 22.50 -21.06
CA PHE A 383 25.69 23.59 -21.96
C PHE A 383 26.86 24.57 -22.01
N VAL A 384 27.58 24.57 -23.13
CA VAL A 384 28.53 25.62 -23.53
C VAL A 384 28.00 26.18 -24.84
N GLY A 385 27.74 27.48 -24.85
CA GLY A 385 27.20 28.26 -25.97
C GLY A 385 26.76 29.62 -25.47
#